data_AF-A0A7V8AUB7-F1
#
_entry.id   AF-A0A7V8AUB7-F1
#
_cell.length_a   1.000
_cell.length_b   1.000
_cell.length_c   1.000
_cell.angle_alpha   90.00
_cell.angle_beta   90.00
_cell.angle_gamma   90.00
#
_symmetry.space_group_name_H-M   'P 1'
#
loop_
_entity.id
_entity.type
_entity.pdbx_description
1 polymer ?
#
loop_
_entity_poly.entity_id
_entity_poly.type
_entity_poly.pdbx_seq_one_letter_code
_entity_poly.pdbx_strand_id
1 'polypeptide(L)'
;MLSLVLAIIVLAAVVVFSVQNASPVAVSFFLWRFEASLAVVIFLSVLAGVIIGLLLSAAYSMKRTGRKRRLETASASGVGTPSPPSDGKS
;
A
#
# COMPACT_ATOMS: atom_id res chain seq x y z
N MET A 1 -27.95 5.67 24.47
CA MET A 1 -28.67 4.38 24.55
C MET A 1 -28.62 3.63 23.23
N LEU A 2 -29.06 4.20 22.10
CA LEU A 2 -28.98 3.56 20.78
C LEU A 2 -27.56 3.08 20.40
N SER A 3 -26.53 3.91 20.62
CA SER A 3 -25.14 3.54 20.33
C SER A 3 -24.65 2.33 21.12
N LEU A 4 -25.15 2.14 22.36
CA LEU A 4 -24.80 0.98 23.19
C LEU A 4 -25.47 -0.28 22.64
N VAL A 5 -26.75 -0.19 22.26
CA VAL A 5 -27.47 -1.29 21.61
C VAL A 5 -26.77 -1.70 20.31
N LEU A 6 -26.38 -0.72 19.49
CA LEU A 6 -25.66 -0.97 18.24
C LEU A 6 -24.29 -1.63 18.49
N ALA A 7 -23.55 -1.15 19.50
CA ALA A 7 -22.27 -1.74 19.88
C ALA A 7 -22.42 -3.20 20.34
N ILE A 8 -23.45 -3.51 21.12
CA ILE A 8 -23.74 -4.90 21.54
C ILE A 8 -24.08 -5.78 20.35
N ILE A 9 -24.90 -5.29 19.42
CA ILE A 9 -25.24 -6.02 18.18
C ILE A 9 -23.99 -6.32 17.36
N VAL A 10 -23.14 -5.31 17.17
CA VAL A 10 -21.87 -5.47 16.44
C VAL A 10 -20.96 -6.46 17.17
N LEU A 11 -20.83 -6.35 18.49
CA LEU A 11 -20.03 -7.27 19.29
C LEU A 11 -20.54 -8.72 19.17
N ALA A 12 -21.84 -8.93 19.27
CA ALA A 12 -22.45 -10.24 19.10
C ALA A 12 -22.18 -10.80 17.69
N ALA A 13 -22.29 -9.99 16.65
CA ALA A 13 -21.96 -10.39 15.28
C ALA A 13 -20.48 -10.79 15.14
N VAL A 14 -19.56 -10.04 15.74
CA VAL A 14 -18.12 -10.38 15.75
C VAL A 14 -17.86 -11.71 16.47
N VAL A 15 -18.51 -11.95 17.61
CA VAL A 15 -18.39 -13.22 18.35
C VAL A 15 -18.89 -14.39 17.51
N VAL A 16 -20.08 -14.26 16.90
CA VAL A 16 -20.65 -15.30 16.04
C VAL A 16 -19.75 -15.56 14.84
N PHE A 17 -19.25 -14.51 14.18
CA PHE A 17 -18.29 -14.62 13.08
C PHE A 17 -17.03 -15.37 13.52
N SER A 18 -16.48 -15.03 14.68
CA SER A 18 -15.29 -15.69 15.23
C SER A 18 -15.52 -17.18 15.47
N VAL A 19 -16.62 -17.55 16.13
CA VAL A 19 -16.96 -18.95 16.43
C VAL A 19 -17.20 -19.75 15.16
N GLN A 20 -17.94 -19.21 14.19
CA GLN A 20 -18.20 -19.90 12.92
C GLN A 20 -16.93 -20.09 12.08
N ASN A 21 -15.97 -19.17 12.19
CA ASN A 21 -14.71 -19.26 11.47
C ASN A 21 -13.60 -19.92 12.30
N ALA A 22 -13.89 -20.43 13.50
CA ALA A 22 -12.89 -21.01 14.41
C ALA A 22 -12.34 -22.37 13.97
N SER A 23 -12.91 -22.97 12.90
CA SER A 23 -12.40 -24.22 12.34
C SER A 23 -10.93 -24.05 11.93
N PRO A 24 -9.99 -24.82 12.50
CA PRO A 24 -8.58 -24.70 12.21
C PRO A 24 -8.30 -25.16 10.78
N VAL A 25 -7.61 -24.32 10.01
CA VAL A 25 -7.14 -24.61 8.67
C VAL A 25 -5.61 -24.68 8.71
N ALA A 26 -5.06 -25.79 8.25
CA ALA A 26 -3.63 -25.94 8.10
C ALA A 26 -3.13 -25.11 6.91
N VAL A 27 -2.24 -24.15 7.18
CA VAL A 27 -1.56 -23.35 6.17
C VAL A 27 -0.13 -23.87 6.06
N SER A 28 0.25 -24.28 4.86
CA SER A 28 1.63 -24.68 4.54
C SER A 28 2.20 -23.66 3.55
N PHE A 29 3.21 -22.92 3.98
CA PHE A 29 3.87 -21.88 3.20
C PHE A 29 5.38 -22.08 3.18
N PHE A 30 5.91 -22.53 2.03
CA PHE A 30 7.31 -22.87 1.83
C PHE A 30 7.85 -23.84 2.91
N LEU A 31 8.52 -23.34 3.95
CA LEU A 31 9.06 -24.12 5.07
C LEU A 31 8.22 -24.04 6.36
N TRP A 32 7.18 -23.21 6.40
CA TRP A 32 6.33 -23.02 7.57
C TRP A 32 5.02 -23.77 7.45
N ARG A 33 4.62 -24.41 8.53
CA ARG A 33 3.30 -25.02 8.69
C ARG A 33 2.71 -24.57 10.01
N PHE A 34 1.51 -24.02 9.96
CA PHE A 34 0.78 -23.59 11.15
C PHE A 34 -0.71 -23.80 10.94
N GLU A 35 -1.45 -23.87 12.04
CA GLU A 35 -2.91 -23.96 12.01
C GLU A 35 -3.49 -22.63 12.51
N ALA A 36 -4.38 -22.06 11.73
CA ALA A 36 -5.08 -20.85 12.08
C ALA A 36 -6.52 -20.92 11.60
N SER A 37 -7.38 -20.12 12.21
CA SER A 37 -8.76 -19.99 11.77
C SER A 37 -8.81 -19.31 10.40
N LEU A 38 -9.78 -19.68 9.55
CA LEU A 38 -9.89 -19.13 8.19
C LEU A 38 -10.02 -17.60 8.20
N ALA A 39 -10.75 -17.06 9.18
CA ALA A 39 -10.87 -15.62 9.38
C ALA A 39 -9.51 -14.93 9.63
N VAL A 40 -8.66 -15.52 10.46
CA VAL A 40 -7.32 -14.97 10.76
C VAL A 40 -6.45 -14.99 9.49
N VAL A 41 -6.49 -16.08 8.73
CA VAL A 41 -5.73 -16.21 7.48
C VAL A 41 -6.13 -15.12 6.47
N ILE A 42 -7.43 -14.92 6.26
CA ILE A 42 -7.93 -13.87 5.36
C ILE A 42 -7.54 -12.48 5.86
N PHE A 43 -7.76 -12.20 7.15
CA PHE A 43 -7.44 -10.90 7.74
C PHE A 43 -5.96 -10.53 7.58
N LEU A 44 -5.06 -11.45 7.91
CA LEU A 44 -3.62 -11.24 7.77
C LEU A 44 -3.19 -11.08 6.31
N SER A 45 -3.80 -11.84 5.39
CA SER A 45 -3.53 -11.73 3.95
C SER A 45 -3.92 -10.36 3.39
N VAL A 46 -5.11 -9.88 3.74
CA VAL A 46 -5.59 -8.55 3.35
C VAL A 46 -4.72 -7.45 3.96
N LEU A 47 -4.40 -7.56 5.26
CA LEU A 47 -3.55 -6.60 5.95
C LEU A 47 -2.16 -6.51 5.32
N ALA A 48 -1.54 -7.65 5.01
CA ALA A 48 -0.27 -7.70 4.31
C ALA A 48 -0.35 -7.02 2.93
N GLY A 49 -1.40 -7.31 2.15
CA GLY A 49 -1.65 -6.67 0.86
C GLY A 49 -1.79 -5.15 0.95
N VAL A 50 -2.51 -4.64 1.95
CA VAL A 50 -2.64 -3.20 2.22
C VAL A 50 -1.28 -2.58 2.55
N ILE A 51 -0.51 -3.19 3.45
CA ILE A 51 0.83 -2.69 3.83
C ILE A 51 1.75 -2.64 2.60
N ILE A 52 1.79 -3.71 1.80
CA ILE A 52 2.60 -3.77 0.58
C ILE A 52 2.15 -2.68 -0.40
N GLY A 53 0.84 -2.52 -0.62
CA GLY A 53 0.28 -1.50 -1.51
C GLY A 53 0.65 -0.08 -1.07
N LEU A 54 0.57 0.21 0.23
CA LEU A 54 0.97 1.50 0.80
C LEU A 54 2.48 1.76 0.63
N LEU A 55 3.32 0.76 0.91
CA LEU A 55 4.77 0.85 0.73
C LEU A 55 5.16 1.13 -0.73
N LEU A 56 4.55 0.40 -1.67
CA LEU A 56 4.76 0.62 -3.09
C LEU A 56 4.32 2.03 -3.51
N SER A 57 3.12 2.47 -3.10
CA SER A 57 2.61 3.81 -3.39
C SER A 57 3.54 4.93 -2.88
N ALA A 58 4.05 4.78 -1.65
CA ALA A 58 5.02 5.70 -1.06
C ALA A 58 6.33 5.73 -1.86
N ALA A 59 6.87 4.56 -2.22
CA ALA A 59 8.10 4.45 -3.00
C ALA A 59 7.96 5.08 -4.40
N TYR A 60 6.84 4.87 -5.08
CA TYR A 60 6.57 5.48 -6.39
C TYR A 60 6.43 7.00 -6.31
N SER A 61 5.78 7.51 -5.26
CA SER A 61 5.61 8.96 -5.06
C SER A 61 6.95 9.66 -4.81
N MET A 62 7.85 9.05 -4.03
CA MET A 62 9.18 9.61 -3.74
C MET A 62 10.05 9.74 -5.00
N LYS A 63 9.99 8.76 -5.92
CA LYS A 63 10.69 8.83 -7.21
C LYS A 63 10.17 9.93 -8.13
N ARG A 64 8.89 10.30 -8.04
CA ARG A 64 8.29 11.38 -8.84
C ARG A 64 8.68 12.77 -8.35
N THR A 65 8.79 12.98 -7.04
CA THR A 65 9.19 14.28 -6.46
C THR A 65 10.63 14.66 -6.81
N GLY A 66 11.56 13.70 -6.87
CA GLY A 66 12.94 13.97 -7.29
C GLY A 66 13.07 14.49 -8.73
N ARG A 67 12.21 14.04 -9.65
CA ARG A 67 12.17 14.51 -11.05
C ARG A 67 11.59 15.92 -11.18
N LYS A 68 10.56 16.26 -10.40
CA LYS A 68 9.98 17.61 -10.40
C LYS A 68 10.99 18.67 -9.90
N ARG A 69 11.70 18.38 -8.81
CA ARG A 69 12.74 19.28 -8.28
C ARG A 69 13.87 19.53 -9.27
N ARG A 70 14.35 18.50 -9.99
CA ARG A 70 15.39 18.70 -11.02
C ARG A 70 14.90 19.54 -12.21
N LEU A 71 13.63 19.42 -12.59
CA LEU A 71 13.03 20.22 -13.67
C LEU A 71 12.81 21.68 -13.24
N GLU A 72 12.36 21.92 -12.00
CA GLU A 72 12.19 23.27 -11.45
C GLU A 72 13.56 23.96 -11.25
N THR A 73 14.57 23.25 -10.73
CA THR A 73 15.93 23.80 -10.62
C THR A 73 16.57 24.02 -12.00
N ALA A 74 16.35 23.17 -12.99
CA ALA A 74 16.85 23.38 -14.36
C ALA A 74 16.15 24.56 -15.06
N SER A 75 14.84 24.73 -14.85
CA SER A 75 14.08 25.85 -15.43
C SER A 75 14.32 27.17 -14.70
N ALA A 76 14.63 27.15 -13.40
CA ALA A 76 14.99 28.34 -12.62
C ALA A 76 16.48 28.73 -12.76
N SER A 77 17.36 27.78 -13.14
CA SER A 77 18.79 28.02 -13.35
C SER A 77 19.12 28.74 -14.66
N GLY A 78 18.15 29.06 -15.52
CA GLY A 78 18.38 29.87 -16.72
C GLY A 78 19.43 29.32 -17.69
N VAL A 79 19.71 28.01 -17.67
CA VAL A 79 20.60 27.40 -18.66
C VAL A 79 19.82 27.32 -19.96
N GLY A 80 20.03 28.33 -20.80
CA GLY A 80 19.56 28.34 -22.18
C GLY A 80 19.93 27.02 -22.85
N THR A 81 18.99 26.50 -23.63
CA THR A 81 19.28 25.49 -24.65
C THR A 81 20.57 25.87 -25.36
N PRO A 82 21.56 24.97 -25.50
CA PRO A 82 22.70 25.26 -26.34
C PRO A 82 22.14 25.55 -27.73
N SER A 83 22.36 26.77 -28.22
CA SER A 83 22.05 27.13 -29.60
C SER A 83 22.67 26.06 -30.51
N PRO A 84 21.98 25.61 -31.57
CA PRO A 84 22.59 24.69 -32.52
C PRO A 84 23.89 25.34 -33.03
N PRO A 85 24.91 24.55 -33.40
CA PRO A 85 26.12 25.10 -33.99
C PRO A 85 25.67 25.96 -35.17
N SER A 86 26.00 27.25 -35.13
CA SER A 86 25.81 28.11 -36.29
C SER A 86 26.77 27.57 -37.34
N ASP A 87 26.24 26.75 -38.25
CA ASP A 87 26.96 26.36 -39.44
C ASP A 87 27.27 27.63 -40.21
N GLY A 88 28.48 28.13 -39.96
CA GLY A 88 29.08 29.20 -40.71
C GLY A 88 29.22 28.75 -42.14
N LYS A 89 28.27 29.16 -42.99
CA LYS A 89 28.53 29.31 -44.41
C LYS A 89 28.15 30.71 -44.84
N SER A 90 29.23 31.39 -45.21
CA SER A 90 29.38 32.63 -45.96
C SER A 90 28.45 32.74 -47.16
#